data_AF-A0A445EMF3-F1
#
_entry.id   AF-A0A445EMF3-F1
#
_cell.length_a   1.000
_cell.length_b   1.000
_cell.length_c   1.000
_cell.angle_alpha   90.00
_cell.angle_beta   90.00
_cell.angle_gamma   90.00
#
_symmetry.space_group_name_H-M   'P 1'
#
loop_
_entity.id
_entity.type
_entity.pdbx_description
1 polymer ?
#
loop_
_entity_poly.entity_id
_entity_poly.type
_entity_poly.pdbx_seq_one_letter_code
_entity_poly.pdbx_strand_id
1 'polypeptide(L)'
;MSLNLRQKQTECIARMLNLNQPINASSTTANEEVYKILIYDRFCQNILSPLIHVKDLRKHGVTLYFLIDKDRNPVHDVPAVYFVQPTPNNINRILSDAYRSLYHSFHLNFSTSIPRPLLENLASGTLASDSIQRISKVHDQHLEFITLEDNLFSLADKSCFVQLNDPSAGDREIEGIVEKVVNGLFCVLATLAVVPIIRCPRGS
;
A
#
# COMPACT_ATOMS: atom_id res chain seq x y z
N MET A 1 26.73 7.69 -6.04
CA MET A 1 25.71 6.62 -5.96
C MET A 1 24.50 7.11 -6.73
N SER A 2 24.13 6.47 -7.83
CA SER A 2 22.91 6.81 -8.56
C SER A 2 21.71 6.45 -7.68
N LEU A 3 20.87 7.43 -7.34
CA LEU A 3 19.57 7.16 -6.71
C LEU A 3 18.72 6.39 -7.71
N ASN A 4 18.57 5.07 -7.53
CA ASN A 4 17.64 4.27 -8.31
C ASN A 4 16.33 4.15 -7.52
N LEU A 5 15.31 4.90 -7.96
CA LEU A 5 14.00 4.93 -7.31
C LEU A 5 13.32 3.57 -7.38
N ARG A 6 13.42 2.90 -8.53
CA ARG A 6 12.83 1.58 -8.76
C ARG A 6 13.40 0.56 -7.78
N GLN A 7 14.72 0.50 -7.64
CA GLN A 7 15.37 -0.41 -6.70
C GLN A 7 14.91 -0.15 -5.26
N LYS A 8 14.87 1.12 -4.83
CA LYS A 8 14.40 1.49 -3.48
C LYS A 8 12.95 1.10 -3.25
N GLN A 9 12.09 1.29 -4.25
CA GLN A 9 10.69 0.88 -4.16
C GLN A 9 10.55 -0.64 -4.06
N THR A 10 11.30 -1.40 -4.88
CA THR A 10 11.34 -2.87 -4.81
C THR A 10 11.84 -3.36 -3.46
N GLU A 11 12.85 -2.73 -2.87
CA GLU A 11 13.34 -3.03 -1.51
C GLU A 11 12.23 -2.84 -0.45
N CYS A 12 11.48 -1.73 -0.51
CA CYS A 12 10.35 -1.48 0.39
C CYS A 12 9.26 -2.55 0.26
N ILE A 13 8.90 -2.93 -0.98
CA ILE A 13 7.88 -3.95 -1.22
C ILE A 13 8.36 -5.34 -0.76
N ALA A 14 9.62 -5.69 -1.01
CA ALA A 14 10.19 -6.96 -0.52
C ALA A 14 10.15 -7.01 1.02
N ARG A 15 10.47 -5.89 1.69
CA ARG A 15 10.35 -5.77 3.15
C ARG A 15 8.91 -5.92 3.63
N MET A 16 7.95 -5.33 2.91
CA MET A 16 6.53 -5.46 3.20
C MET A 16 6.06 -6.93 3.08
N LEU A 17 6.45 -7.64 2.02
CA LEU A 17 6.14 -9.06 1.82
C LEU A 17 6.77 -9.97 2.90
N ASN A 18 7.90 -9.55 3.45
CA ASN A 18 8.56 -10.16 4.60
C ASN A 18 7.97 -9.70 5.96
N LEU A 19 6.67 -9.36 6.00
CA LEU A 19 5.92 -8.99 7.21
C LEU A 19 6.52 -7.76 7.95
N ASN A 20 7.16 -6.86 7.20
CA ASN A 20 7.89 -5.70 7.70
C ASN A 20 9.02 -6.04 8.69
N GLN A 21 9.47 -7.29 8.73
CA GLN A 21 10.64 -7.68 9.50
C GLN A 21 11.92 -7.29 8.74
N PRO A 22 12.98 -6.88 9.45
CA PRO A 22 14.27 -6.64 8.80
C PRO A 22 14.80 -7.96 8.24
N ILE A 23 15.28 -7.94 6.99
CA ILE A 23 15.86 -9.09 6.28
C ILE A 23 17.05 -9.72 7.07
N ASN A 24 17.58 -9.00 8.07
CA ASN A 24 18.75 -9.37 8.89
C ASN A 24 18.42 -9.66 10.38
N ALA A 25 17.19 -10.06 10.73
CA ALA A 25 16.98 -10.65 12.05
C ALA A 25 17.52 -12.10 12.04
N SER A 26 18.75 -12.26 12.47
CA SER A 26 19.34 -13.52 12.90
C SER A 26 18.45 -14.18 13.96
N SER A 27 17.53 -15.03 13.54
CA SER A 27 16.95 -16.09 14.37
C SER A 27 17.10 -17.41 13.63
N THR A 28 18.13 -18.12 14.07
CA THR A 28 18.54 -19.50 13.80
C THR A 28 17.48 -20.55 14.17
N THR A 29 16.28 -20.42 13.61
CA THR A 29 15.25 -21.48 13.61
C THR A 29 14.28 -21.12 12.51
N ALA A 30 14.38 -21.83 11.39
CA ALA A 30 13.38 -21.93 10.33
C ALA A 30 12.48 -20.67 10.16
N ASN A 31 12.84 -19.81 9.20
CA ASN A 31 11.78 -19.37 8.30
C ASN A 31 11.27 -20.65 7.63
N GLU A 32 10.43 -21.42 8.33
CA GLU A 32 9.40 -22.21 7.66
C GLU A 32 8.85 -21.25 6.63
N GLU A 33 8.84 -21.65 5.38
CA GLU A 33 8.28 -20.86 4.29
C GLU A 33 6.81 -20.65 4.61
N VAL A 34 6.51 -19.65 5.45
CA VAL A 34 5.16 -19.36 5.88
C VAL A 34 4.51 -18.83 4.63
N TYR A 35 3.74 -19.71 4.01
CA TYR A 35 2.89 -19.37 2.89
C TYR A 35 2.01 -18.21 3.31
N LYS A 36 1.85 -17.24 2.41
CA LYS A 36 1.09 -16.01 2.64
C LYS A 36 0.15 -15.79 1.48
N ILE A 37 -0.95 -15.11 1.78
CA ILE A 37 -1.90 -14.65 0.78
C ILE A 37 -1.74 -13.14 0.65
N LEU A 38 -1.49 -12.65 -0.57
CA LEU A 38 -1.39 -11.23 -0.85
C LEU A 38 -2.74 -10.69 -1.34
N ILE A 39 -3.27 -9.67 -0.69
CA ILE A 39 -4.54 -9.05 -1.08
C ILE A 39 -4.24 -7.61 -1.44
N TYR A 40 -4.62 -7.19 -2.63
CA TYR A 40 -4.38 -5.81 -3.06
C TYR A 40 -5.57 -5.20 -3.78
N ASP A 41 -5.57 -3.88 -3.87
CA ASP A 41 -6.53 -3.12 -4.68
C ASP A 41 -6.01 -2.96 -6.13
N ARG A 42 -6.87 -2.58 -7.07
CA ARG A 42 -6.51 -2.31 -8.47
C ARG A 42 -5.41 -1.26 -8.60
N PHE A 43 -5.45 -0.22 -7.76
CA PHE A 43 -4.41 0.80 -7.75
C PHE A 43 -3.05 0.22 -7.30
N CYS A 44 -3.05 -0.53 -6.21
CA CYS A 44 -1.86 -1.21 -5.67
C CYS A 44 -1.32 -2.28 -6.63
N GLN A 45 -2.20 -2.95 -7.39
CA GLN A 45 -1.81 -3.86 -8.47
C GLN A 45 -0.99 -3.13 -9.55
N ASN A 46 -1.39 -1.92 -9.93
CA ASN A 46 -0.66 -1.12 -10.93
C ASN A 46 0.72 -0.69 -10.43
N ILE A 47 0.88 -0.50 -9.11
CA ILE A 47 2.19 -0.23 -8.49
C ILE A 47 3.06 -1.48 -8.49
N LEU A 48 2.52 -2.65 -8.15
CA LEU A 48 3.28 -3.91 -8.05
C LEU A 48 3.70 -4.47 -9.42
N SER A 49 2.83 -4.38 -10.42
CA SER A 49 3.00 -4.99 -11.75
C SER A 49 4.35 -4.68 -12.44
N PRO A 50 4.85 -3.42 -12.48
CA PRO A 50 6.15 -3.11 -13.09
C PRO A 50 7.37 -3.48 -12.22
N LEU A 51 7.17 -3.71 -10.92
CA LEU A 51 8.25 -3.86 -9.95
C LEU A 51 8.58 -5.33 -9.65
N ILE A 52 7.56 -6.19 -9.56
CA ILE A 52 7.71 -7.57 -9.13
C ILE A 52 6.95 -8.50 -10.08
N HIS A 53 7.67 -9.49 -10.62
CA HIS A 53 7.05 -10.56 -11.38
C HIS A 53 6.45 -11.63 -10.47
N VAL A 54 5.46 -12.37 -10.98
CA VAL A 54 4.80 -13.47 -10.24
C VAL A 54 5.80 -14.52 -9.74
N LYS A 55 6.92 -14.73 -10.46
CA LYS A 55 7.99 -15.64 -10.03
C LYS A 55 8.66 -15.17 -8.74
N ASP A 56 8.85 -13.87 -8.58
CA ASP A 56 9.50 -13.30 -7.41
C ASP A 56 8.55 -13.21 -6.22
N LEU A 57 7.24 -13.03 -6.44
CA LEU A 57 6.24 -13.15 -5.36
C LEU A 57 6.32 -14.53 -4.66
N ARG A 58 6.46 -15.60 -5.43
CA ARG A 58 6.59 -16.97 -4.88
C ARG A 58 7.86 -17.15 -4.05
N LYS A 59 8.97 -16.52 -4.45
CA LYS A 59 10.23 -16.55 -3.67
C LYS A 59 10.08 -15.89 -2.29
N HIS A 60 9.13 -14.96 -2.14
CA HIS A 60 8.83 -14.30 -0.86
C HIS A 60 7.72 -15.02 -0.07
N GLY A 61 7.35 -16.24 -0.46
CA GLY A 61 6.32 -17.04 0.22
C GLY A 61 4.88 -16.66 -0.10
N VAL A 62 4.63 -15.85 -1.15
CA VAL A 62 3.25 -15.54 -1.59
C VAL A 62 2.74 -16.66 -2.49
N THR A 63 1.80 -17.46 -1.98
CA THR A 63 1.21 -18.59 -2.73
C THR A 63 0.08 -18.14 -3.63
N LEU A 64 -0.78 -17.27 -3.10
CA LEU A 64 -1.97 -16.78 -3.78
C LEU A 64 -2.04 -15.26 -3.65
N TYR A 65 -2.60 -14.62 -4.69
CA TYR A 65 -2.89 -13.21 -4.65
C TYR A 65 -4.29 -12.93 -5.19
N PHE A 66 -5.00 -12.01 -4.55
CA PHE A 66 -6.39 -11.68 -4.90
C PHE A 66 -6.64 -10.18 -4.85
N LEU A 67 -7.63 -9.74 -5.62
CA LEU A 67 -8.19 -8.41 -5.49
C LEU A 67 -9.13 -8.36 -4.28
N ILE A 68 -9.10 -7.27 -3.51
CA ILE A 68 -9.98 -7.08 -2.34
C ILE A 68 -11.48 -7.11 -2.70
N ASP A 69 -11.83 -6.68 -3.92
CA ASP A 69 -13.22 -6.65 -4.39
C ASP A 69 -13.81 -8.04 -4.65
N LYS A 70 -12.96 -9.03 -4.97
CA LYS A 70 -13.41 -10.37 -5.36
C LYS A 70 -13.81 -11.20 -4.15
N ASP A 71 -14.82 -12.05 -4.34
CA ASP A 71 -15.18 -13.07 -3.38
C ASP A 71 -14.04 -14.10 -3.25
N ARG A 72 -13.67 -14.39 -2.02
CA ARG A 72 -12.52 -15.20 -1.65
C ARG A 72 -12.97 -16.33 -0.74
N ASN A 73 -12.37 -17.50 -0.91
CA ASN A 73 -12.62 -18.64 -0.05
C ASN A 73 -11.82 -18.49 1.26
N PRO A 74 -12.40 -18.87 2.41
CA PRO A 74 -11.70 -18.82 3.69
C PRO A 74 -10.53 -19.82 3.71
N VAL A 75 -9.38 -19.35 4.19
CA VAL A 75 -8.16 -20.14 4.40
C VAL A 75 -7.62 -19.81 5.79
N HIS A 76 -8.12 -20.53 6.80
CA HIS A 76 -7.90 -20.21 8.21
C HIS A 76 -6.47 -20.43 8.72
N ASP A 77 -5.66 -21.21 8.03
CA ASP A 77 -4.31 -21.60 8.47
C ASP A 77 -3.21 -20.66 7.97
N VAL A 78 -3.54 -19.72 7.08
CA VAL A 78 -2.55 -18.94 6.33
C VAL A 78 -2.66 -17.44 6.68
N PRO A 79 -1.54 -16.75 6.97
CA PRO A 79 -1.54 -15.31 7.16
C PRO A 79 -1.77 -14.55 5.85
N ALA A 80 -2.49 -13.43 5.94
CA ALA A 80 -2.78 -12.56 4.82
C ALA A 80 -2.07 -11.20 4.94
N VAL A 81 -1.43 -10.77 3.86
CA VAL A 81 -0.81 -9.46 3.71
C VAL A 81 -1.71 -8.61 2.81
N TYR A 82 -2.27 -7.54 3.36
CA TYR A 82 -3.08 -6.58 2.64
C TYR A 82 -2.19 -5.42 2.17
N PHE A 83 -2.23 -5.10 0.88
CA PHE A 83 -1.64 -3.90 0.27
C PHE A 83 -2.73 -3.07 -0.42
N VAL A 84 -3.29 -2.10 0.28
CA VAL A 84 -4.48 -1.38 -0.19
C VAL A 84 -4.37 0.12 0.03
N GLN A 85 -5.15 0.90 -0.72
CA GLN A 85 -5.32 2.31 -0.43
C GLN A 85 -6.19 2.50 0.82
N PRO A 86 -5.93 3.53 1.66
CA PRO A 86 -6.73 3.84 2.85
C PRO A 86 -8.06 4.49 2.45
N THR A 87 -8.94 3.71 1.80
CA THR A 87 -10.30 4.14 1.43
C THR A 87 -11.33 3.54 2.38
N PRO A 88 -12.46 4.21 2.63
CA PRO A 88 -13.52 3.67 3.50
C PRO A 88 -14.08 2.35 2.96
N ASN A 89 -14.15 2.17 1.64
CA ASN A 89 -14.58 0.92 1.02
C ASN A 89 -13.61 -0.23 1.34
N ASN A 90 -12.30 0.00 1.21
CA ASN A 90 -11.29 -1.02 1.52
C ASN A 90 -11.30 -1.39 3.01
N ILE A 91 -11.48 -0.40 3.89
CA ILE A 91 -11.58 -0.64 5.34
C ILE A 91 -12.81 -1.48 5.66
N ASN A 92 -13.98 -1.13 5.13
CA ASN A 92 -15.21 -1.92 5.33
C ASN A 92 -15.07 -3.36 4.82
N ARG A 93 -14.36 -3.57 3.70
CA ARG A 93 -14.04 -4.90 3.19
C ARG A 93 -13.10 -5.67 4.12
N ILE A 94 -12.06 -5.03 4.63
CA ILE A 94 -11.16 -5.64 5.63
C ILE A 94 -11.93 -6.04 6.89
N LEU A 95 -12.82 -5.17 7.38
CA LEU A 95 -13.67 -5.46 8.54
C LEU A 95 -14.60 -6.65 8.29
N SER A 96 -15.19 -6.74 7.09
CA SER A 96 -16.03 -7.86 6.69
C SER A 96 -15.24 -9.17 6.61
N ASP A 97 -14.01 -9.13 6.07
CA ASP A 97 -13.11 -10.28 5.99
C ASP A 97 -12.68 -10.75 7.39
N ALA A 98 -12.43 -9.80 8.30
CA ALA A 98 -12.06 -10.08 9.69
C ALA A 98 -13.21 -10.73 10.45
N TYR A 99 -14.43 -10.19 10.31
CA TYR A 99 -15.65 -10.78 10.90
C TYR A 99 -15.89 -12.21 10.42
N ARG A 100 -15.67 -12.48 9.12
CA ARG A 100 -15.77 -13.83 8.54
C ARG A 100 -14.58 -14.73 8.87
N SER A 101 -13.56 -14.19 9.54
CA SER A 101 -12.34 -14.90 9.91
C SER A 101 -11.67 -15.62 8.73
N LEU A 102 -11.59 -14.96 7.56
CA LEU A 102 -11.09 -15.60 6.33
C LEU A 102 -9.65 -16.11 6.44
N TYR A 103 -8.82 -15.51 7.30
CA TYR A 103 -7.39 -15.79 7.43
C TYR A 103 -6.97 -15.91 8.89
N HIS A 104 -5.81 -16.53 9.14
CA HIS A 104 -5.26 -16.67 10.49
C HIS A 104 -4.93 -15.30 11.11
N SER A 105 -4.09 -14.53 10.43
CA SER A 105 -3.66 -13.18 10.81
C SER A 105 -3.71 -12.21 9.63
N PHE A 106 -3.97 -10.95 9.95
CA PHE A 106 -4.12 -9.86 9.01
C PHE A 106 -2.97 -8.88 9.20
N HIS A 107 -2.14 -8.73 8.17
CA HIS A 107 -1.07 -7.74 8.11
C HIS A 107 -1.51 -6.62 7.17
N LEU A 108 -1.96 -5.51 7.74
CA LEU A 108 -2.49 -4.38 6.99
C LEU A 108 -1.34 -3.46 6.59
N ASN A 109 -1.18 -3.22 5.30
CA ASN A 109 -0.24 -2.26 4.76
C ASN A 109 -0.99 -1.30 3.84
N PHE A 110 -1.02 -0.03 4.24
CA PHE A 110 -1.64 1.02 3.48
C PHE A 110 -0.63 1.64 2.51
N SER A 111 -1.07 1.98 1.30
CA SER A 111 -0.25 2.64 0.30
C SER A 111 0.21 4.03 0.75
N THR A 112 -0.63 4.73 1.52
CA THR A 112 -0.35 6.04 2.14
C THR A 112 -0.66 6.02 3.62
N SER A 113 -0.39 7.14 4.30
CA SER A 113 -0.75 7.26 5.69
C SER A 113 -2.26 7.25 5.88
N ILE A 114 -2.74 6.38 6.77
CA ILE A 114 -4.16 6.29 7.08
C ILE A 114 -4.61 7.51 7.89
N PRO A 115 -5.64 8.26 7.43
CA PRO A 115 -6.23 9.33 8.22
C PRO A 115 -6.76 8.81 9.55
N ARG A 116 -6.57 9.60 10.62
CA ARG A 116 -7.03 9.23 11.98
C ARG A 116 -8.52 8.83 12.06
N PRO A 117 -9.47 9.51 11.39
CA PRO A 117 -10.87 9.09 11.40
C PRO A 117 -11.10 7.69 10.83
N LEU A 118 -10.33 7.31 9.80
CA LEU A 118 -10.40 5.99 9.19
C LEU A 118 -9.78 4.91 10.08
N LEU A 119 -8.70 5.25 10.78
CA LEU A 119 -8.08 4.36 11.77
C LEU A 119 -9.02 4.11 12.97
N GLU A 120 -9.68 5.15 13.47
CA GLU A 120 -10.67 5.04 14.55
C GLU A 120 -11.89 4.22 14.12
N ASN A 121 -12.34 4.36 12.87
CA ASN A 121 -13.38 3.52 12.30
C ASN A 121 -12.93 2.04 12.24
N LEU A 122 -11.73 1.78 11.73
CA LEU A 122 -11.16 0.43 11.70
C LEU A 122 -11.09 -0.17 13.11
N ALA A 123 -10.58 0.58 14.09
CA ALA A 123 -10.52 0.14 15.48
C ALA A 123 -11.92 -0.20 16.03
N SER A 124 -12.88 0.71 15.87
CA SER A 124 -14.26 0.52 16.35
C SER A 124 -14.93 -0.69 15.69
N GLY A 125 -14.74 -0.88 14.38
CA GLY A 125 -15.27 -2.03 13.64
C GLY A 125 -14.63 -3.36 14.08
N THR A 126 -13.34 -3.36 14.39
CA THR A 126 -12.64 -4.58 14.86
C THR A 126 -13.01 -4.95 16.29
N LEU A 127 -13.32 -3.97 17.13
CA LEU A 127 -13.86 -4.18 18.48
C LEU A 127 -15.28 -4.75 18.42
N ALA A 128 -16.14 -4.20 17.57
CA ALA A 128 -17.51 -4.69 17.41
C ALA A 128 -17.59 -6.12 16.86
N SER A 129 -16.57 -6.56 16.13
CA SER A 129 -16.47 -7.90 15.53
C SER A 129 -15.60 -8.86 16.33
N ASP A 130 -15.13 -8.49 17.52
CA ASP A 130 -14.18 -9.25 18.36
C ASP A 130 -12.96 -9.78 17.58
N SER A 131 -12.61 -9.13 16.47
CA SER A 131 -11.61 -9.61 15.51
C SER A 131 -10.25 -8.96 15.71
N ILE A 132 -10.09 -8.14 16.76
CA ILE A 132 -8.87 -7.38 17.03
C ILE A 132 -7.63 -8.28 17.21
N GLN A 133 -7.81 -9.49 17.76
CA GLN A 133 -6.72 -10.46 17.96
C GLN A 133 -6.13 -10.96 16.64
N ARG A 134 -6.87 -10.84 15.52
CA ARG A 134 -6.41 -11.29 14.20
C ARG A 134 -5.56 -10.24 13.49
N ILE A 135 -5.71 -8.95 13.83
CA ILE A 135 -4.90 -7.89 13.24
C ILE A 135 -3.55 -7.88 13.92
N SER A 136 -2.54 -8.38 13.22
CA SER A 136 -1.19 -8.49 13.78
C SER A 136 -0.46 -7.16 13.73
N LYS A 137 -0.49 -6.48 12.57
CA LYS A 137 0.24 -5.23 12.35
C LYS A 137 -0.49 -4.34 11.35
N VAL A 138 -0.36 -3.03 11.55
CA VAL A 138 -0.79 -1.99 10.63
C VAL A 138 0.40 -1.11 10.30
N HIS A 139 0.70 -0.93 9.02
CA HIS A 139 1.84 -0.14 8.54
C HIS A 139 1.45 0.78 7.40
N ASP A 140 2.01 1.98 7.42
CA ASP A 140 1.93 2.94 6.32
C ASP A 140 3.20 2.80 5.47
N GLN A 141 3.06 2.42 4.21
CA GLN A 141 4.21 2.13 3.33
C GLN A 141 4.68 3.34 2.52
N HIS A 142 3.82 4.33 2.31
CA HIS A 142 4.11 5.51 1.47
C HIS A 142 4.61 5.15 0.06
N LEU A 143 3.89 4.25 -0.62
CA LEU A 143 4.21 3.72 -1.95
C LEU A 143 3.19 4.15 -3.01
N GLU A 144 2.52 5.29 -2.85
CA GLU A 144 1.47 5.77 -3.76
C GLU A 144 2.03 6.42 -5.05
N PHE A 145 2.88 5.70 -5.75
CA PHE A 145 3.42 6.09 -7.06
C PHE A 145 3.85 4.85 -7.84
N ILE A 146 3.80 4.95 -9.18
CA ILE A 146 4.21 3.89 -10.09
C ILE A 146 5.58 4.26 -10.65
N THR A 147 6.55 3.35 -10.54
CA THR A 147 7.88 3.52 -11.12
C THR A 147 8.02 2.62 -12.33
N LEU A 148 8.25 3.22 -13.50
CA LEU A 148 8.37 2.49 -14.77
C LEU A 148 9.84 2.25 -15.14
N GLU A 149 10.69 3.25 -14.90
CA GLU A 149 12.13 3.21 -15.14
C GLU A 149 12.87 3.67 -13.88
N ASP A 150 14.18 3.42 -13.82
CA ASP A 150 15.01 3.70 -12.63
C ASP A 150 14.89 5.13 -12.07
N ASN A 151 14.62 6.11 -12.93
CA ASN A 151 14.47 7.53 -12.60
C ASN A 151 13.12 8.13 -13.04
N LEU A 152 12.13 7.29 -13.42
CA LEU A 152 10.83 7.75 -13.90
C LEU A 152 9.71 7.22 -13.01
N PHE A 153 8.95 8.13 -12.42
CA PHE A 153 7.73 7.82 -11.68
C PHE A 153 6.52 8.54 -12.25
N SER A 154 5.34 8.01 -11.95
CA SER A 154 4.04 8.57 -12.28
C SER A 154 3.11 8.42 -11.09
N LEU A 155 2.29 9.45 -10.82
CA LEU A 155 1.24 9.42 -9.80
C LEU A 155 -0.07 8.79 -10.31
N ALA A 156 -0.06 8.26 -11.53
CA ALA A 156 -1.19 7.58 -12.17
C ALA A 156 -2.48 8.42 -12.34
N ASP A 157 -2.40 9.75 -12.20
CA ASP A 157 -3.50 10.66 -12.49
C ASP A 157 -3.46 11.15 -13.94
N LYS A 158 -4.37 10.64 -14.78
CA LYS A 158 -4.46 10.99 -16.20
C LYS A 158 -5.20 12.29 -16.47
N SER A 159 -6.04 12.72 -15.53
CA SER A 159 -6.96 13.85 -15.70
C SER A 159 -6.49 15.12 -15.00
N CYS A 160 -5.42 15.06 -14.21
CA CYS A 160 -4.87 16.18 -13.45
C CYS A 160 -4.76 17.49 -14.27
N PHE A 161 -4.22 17.44 -15.50
CA PHE A 161 -4.11 18.63 -16.34
C PHE A 161 -5.48 19.23 -16.72
N VAL A 162 -6.45 18.39 -17.05
CA VAL A 162 -7.80 18.84 -17.43
C VAL A 162 -8.51 19.41 -16.21
N GLN A 163 -8.43 18.74 -15.07
CA GLN A 163 -9.12 19.15 -13.85
C GLN A 163 -8.56 20.44 -13.25
N LEU A 164 -7.25 20.66 -13.33
CA LEU A 164 -6.62 21.91 -12.85
C LEU A 164 -6.93 23.12 -13.75
N ASN A 165 -7.22 22.89 -15.03
CA ASN A 165 -7.49 23.96 -16.00
C ASN A 165 -8.98 24.07 -16.37
N ASP A 166 -9.86 23.31 -15.71
CA ASP A 166 -11.30 23.41 -15.97
C ASP A 166 -11.83 24.72 -15.35
N PRO A 167 -12.40 25.64 -16.15
CA PRO A 167 -12.96 26.88 -15.63
C PRO A 167 -14.16 26.68 -14.70
N SER A 168 -14.73 25.47 -14.65
CA SER A 168 -15.81 25.08 -13.76
C SER A 168 -15.32 24.42 -12.46
N ALA A 169 -14.02 24.13 -12.34
CA ALA A 169 -13.46 23.51 -11.14
C ALA A 169 -13.55 24.49 -9.97
N GLY A 170 -14.13 24.02 -8.87
CA GLY A 170 -14.16 24.79 -7.63
C GLY A 170 -12.83 24.72 -6.89
N ASP A 171 -12.53 25.74 -6.07
CA ASP A 171 -11.30 25.81 -5.26
C ASP A 171 -11.05 24.52 -4.45
N ARG A 172 -12.10 23.91 -3.90
CA ARG A 172 -12.00 22.67 -3.11
C ARG A 172 -11.56 21.46 -3.94
N GLU A 173 -11.94 21.41 -5.22
CA GLU A 173 -11.55 20.33 -6.12
C GLU A 173 -10.07 20.46 -6.50
N ILE A 174 -9.65 21.70 -6.78
CA ILE A 174 -8.25 22.04 -7.05
C ILE A 174 -7.37 21.71 -5.84
N GLU A 175 -7.77 22.13 -4.64
CA GLU A 175 -7.06 21.79 -3.40
C GLU A 175 -6.92 20.28 -3.21
N GLY A 176 -7.98 19.52 -3.46
CA GLY A 176 -7.94 18.06 -3.35
C GLY A 176 -7.01 17.39 -4.36
N ILE A 177 -6.88 17.94 -5.57
CA ILE A 177 -5.92 17.44 -6.59
C ILE A 177 -4.49 17.79 -6.15
N VAL A 178 -4.26 19.02 -5.70
CA VAL A 178 -2.96 19.46 -5.20
C VAL A 178 -2.53 18.59 -4.02
N GLU A 179 -3.42 18.29 -3.07
CA GLU A 179 -3.14 17.43 -1.93
C GLU A 179 -2.74 16.00 -2.37
N LYS A 180 -3.42 15.42 -3.36
CA LYS A 180 -3.02 14.12 -3.94
C LYS A 180 -1.63 14.17 -4.55
N VAL A 181 -1.31 15.22 -5.30
CA VAL A 181 0.01 15.40 -5.91
C VAL A 181 1.09 15.54 -4.84
N VAL A 182 0.84 16.35 -3.80
CA VAL A 182 1.75 16.53 -2.67
C VAL A 182 1.98 15.22 -1.93
N ASN A 183 0.93 14.44 -1.67
CA ASN A 183 1.04 13.12 -1.02
C ASN A 183 1.84 12.13 -1.87
N GLY A 184 1.63 12.11 -3.18
CA GLY A 184 2.41 11.29 -4.12
C GLY A 184 3.89 11.67 -4.14
N LEU A 185 4.19 12.97 -4.20
CA LEU A 185 5.57 13.47 -4.12
C LEU A 185 6.21 13.14 -2.78
N PHE A 186 5.47 13.27 -1.68
CA PHE A 186 5.93 12.86 -0.36
C PHE A 186 6.28 11.38 -0.32
N CYS A 187 5.47 10.51 -0.92
CA CYS A 187 5.74 9.07 -1.01
C CYS A 187 7.07 8.77 -1.73
N VAL A 188 7.36 9.48 -2.83
CA VAL A 188 8.63 9.35 -3.55
C VAL A 188 9.80 9.78 -2.66
N LEU A 189 9.69 10.91 -1.97
CA LEU A 189 10.75 11.42 -1.09
C LEU A 189 10.96 10.52 0.13
N ALA A 190 9.88 10.00 0.72
CA ALA A 190 9.92 9.04 1.82
C ALA A 190 10.62 7.74 1.39
N THR A 191 10.34 7.25 0.18
CA THR A 191 11.01 6.05 -0.37
C THR A 191 12.49 6.29 -0.64
N LEU A 192 12.87 7.49 -1.07
CA LEU A 192 14.26 7.87 -1.29
C LEU A 192 15.02 8.20 0.01
N ALA A 193 14.30 8.44 1.12
CA ALA A 193 14.83 8.91 2.39
C ALA A 193 15.69 10.20 2.25
N VAL A 194 15.24 11.13 1.39
CA VAL A 194 15.92 12.40 1.12
C VAL A 194 14.99 13.57 1.41
N VAL A 195 15.53 14.62 2.05
CA VAL A 195 14.84 15.90 2.22
C VAL A 195 15.35 16.88 1.14
N PRO A 196 14.55 17.19 0.11
CA PRO A 196 14.99 18.05 -0.99
C PRO A 196 14.78 19.54 -0.67
N ILE A 197 15.43 20.40 -1.46
CA ILE A 197 15.07 21.82 -1.53
C ILE A 197 14.00 21.97 -2.61
N ILE A 198 12.82 22.45 -2.23
CA ILE A 198 11.70 22.65 -3.15
C ILE A 198 11.96 23.91 -3.99
N ARG A 199 11.90 23.76 -5.31
CA ARG A 199 11.96 24.87 -6.27
C ARG A 199 10.79 24.76 -7.23
N CYS A 200 9.99 25.81 -7.35
CA CYS A 200 8.87 25.90 -8.27
C CYS A 200 8.92 27.22 -9.07
N PRO A 201 8.40 27.24 -10.31
CA PRO A 201 8.17 28.48 -11.02
C PRO A 201 7.12 29.33 -10.26
N ARG A 202 7.33 30.65 -10.23
CA ARG A 202 6.37 31.57 -9.61
C ARG A 202 5.23 31.85 -10.59
N GLY A 203 3.98 31.76 -10.13
CA GLY A 203 2.79 32.19 -10.88
C GLY A 203 2.14 31.13 -11.78
N SER A 204 2.30 29.84 -11.45
CA SER A 204 1.46 28.76 -11.98
C SER A 204 0.25 28.54 -11.10
#